data_AF-A0A973XV95-F1
#
_entry.id   AF-A0A973XV95-F1
#
_cell.length_a   1.000
_cell.length_b   1.000
_cell.length_c   1.000
_cell.angle_alpha   90.00
_cell.angle_beta   90.00
_cell.angle_gamma   90.00
#
_symmetry.space_group_name_H-M   'P 1'
#
loop_
_entity.id
_entity.type
_entity.pdbx_description
1 polymer ?
#
loop_
_entity_poly.entity_id
_entity_poly.type
_entity_poly.pdbx_seq_one_letter_code
_entity_poly.pdbx_strand_id
1 'polypeptide(L)'
;MNGELPETPESSISDEEWARFQIESEGPARLAAPKEPSARARMVTERLRRADEEAARQQGRVRRLVRRGRPVQAQPDGWRAWPGRQTRERRSRVWTFVWIAVAVGVLAVLLNPAAALPWLG
;
A
#
# COMPACT_ATOMS: atom_id res chain seq x y z
N MET A 1 35.06 32.58 -9.24
CA MET A 1 34.12 31.53 -8.76
C MET A 1 32.73 31.98 -9.18
N ASN A 2 32.33 31.63 -10.41
CA ASN A 2 30.99 31.93 -10.91
C ASN A 2 30.12 30.72 -10.56
N GLY A 3 29.11 30.95 -9.71
CA GLY A 3 28.10 29.96 -9.39
C GLY A 3 27.04 29.97 -10.47
N GLU A 4 27.15 29.06 -11.42
CA GLU A 4 26.08 28.73 -12.35
C GLU A 4 24.90 28.23 -11.51
N LEU A 5 23.79 28.97 -11.49
CA LEU A 5 22.55 28.51 -10.88
C LEU A 5 22.04 27.31 -11.69
N PRO A 6 21.52 26.24 -11.05
CA PRO A 6 20.98 25.11 -11.80
C PRO A 6 19.82 25.58 -12.66
N GLU A 7 20.00 25.45 -13.98
CA GLU A 7 18.98 25.61 -15.02
C GLU A 7 17.65 25.02 -14.53
N THR A 8 16.68 25.89 -14.24
CA THR A 8 15.29 25.45 -14.01
C THR A 8 14.83 24.73 -15.27
N PRO A 9 14.26 23.52 -15.19
CA PRO A 9 13.83 22.82 -16.38
C PRO A 9 12.88 23.73 -17.16
N GLU A 10 13.23 24.05 -18.41
CA GLU A 10 12.51 24.88 -19.41
C GLU A 10 11.06 24.41 -19.71
N SER A 11 10.50 23.51 -18.88
CA SER A 11 9.16 22.94 -18.96
C SER A 11 8.34 23.05 -17.67
N SER A 12 8.78 23.86 -16.69
CA SER A 12 7.96 24.17 -15.52
C SER A 12 6.89 25.21 -15.87
N ILE A 13 5.61 24.83 -15.78
CA ILE A 13 4.47 25.77 -15.86
C ILE A 13 4.72 26.97 -14.95
N SER A 14 4.54 28.18 -15.48
CA SER A 14 4.72 29.41 -14.70
C SER A 14 3.62 29.60 -13.66
N ASP A 15 3.90 30.32 -12.58
CA ASP A 15 2.90 30.60 -11.53
C ASP A 15 1.67 31.36 -12.07
N GLU A 16 1.88 32.23 -13.06
CA GLU A 16 0.82 32.96 -13.76
C GLU A 16 -0.10 32.01 -14.56
N GLU A 17 0.47 31.04 -15.28
CA GLU A 17 -0.30 30.01 -15.98
C GLU A 17 -1.04 29.09 -15.01
N TRP A 18 -0.41 28.76 -13.88
CA TRP A 18 -1.05 28.04 -12.78
C TRP A 18 -2.25 28.78 -12.20
N ALA A 19 -2.08 30.07 -11.89
CA ALA A 19 -3.16 30.92 -11.36
C ALA A 19 -4.32 31.00 -12.36
N ARG A 20 -4.01 31.16 -13.66
CA ARG A 20 -5.01 31.19 -14.73
C ARG A 20 -5.77 29.87 -14.84
N PHE A 21 -5.08 28.73 -14.79
CA PHE A 21 -5.70 27.41 -14.80
C PHE A 21 -6.61 27.17 -13.60
N GLN A 22 -6.21 27.62 -12.40
CA GLN A 22 -7.00 27.50 -11.18
C GLN A 22 -8.33 28.25 -11.32
N ILE A 23 -8.27 29.51 -11.78
CA ILE A 23 -9.44 30.36 -12.01
C ILE A 23 -10.37 29.75 -13.06
N GLU A 24 -9.81 29.28 -14.18
CA GLU A 24 -10.60 28.64 -15.25
C GLU A 24 -11.27 27.35 -14.76
N SER A 25 -10.56 26.53 -14.00
CA SER A 25 -11.05 25.27 -13.44
C SER A 25 -12.12 25.44 -12.38
N GLU A 26 -12.11 26.54 -11.63
CA GLU A 26 -13.12 26.86 -10.62
C GLU A 26 -14.33 27.60 -11.21
N GLY A 27 -14.15 28.21 -12.38
CA GLY A 27 -15.16 28.97 -13.09
C GLY A 27 -16.15 28.13 -13.91
N PRO A 28 -16.74 28.73 -14.97
CA PRO A 28 -17.80 28.12 -15.76
C PRO A 28 -17.44 26.79 -16.42
N ALA A 29 -16.15 26.49 -16.60
CA ALA A 29 -15.68 25.23 -17.18
C ALA A 29 -16.16 23.99 -16.39
N ARG A 30 -16.31 24.08 -15.06
CA ARG A 30 -16.92 23.01 -14.24
C ARG A 30 -18.37 22.74 -14.59
N LEU A 31 -19.11 23.76 -14.98
CA LEU A 31 -20.52 23.63 -15.35
C LEU A 31 -20.68 22.95 -16.72
N ALA A 32 -19.71 23.16 -17.61
CA ALA A 32 -19.64 22.52 -18.92
C ALA A 32 -19.07 21.09 -18.90
N ALA A 33 -18.56 20.62 -17.76
CA ALA A 33 -18.00 19.28 -17.64
C ALA A 33 -19.07 18.20 -17.86
N PRO A 34 -18.76 17.12 -18.61
CA PRO A 34 -19.67 15.99 -18.80
C PRO A 34 -20.13 15.41 -17.45
N LYS A 35 -21.45 15.32 -17.25
CA LYS A 35 -22.05 14.78 -16.01
C LYS A 35 -21.89 13.27 -15.88
N GLU A 36 -21.74 12.59 -17.01
CA GLU A 36 -21.50 11.17 -17.03
C GLU A 36 -20.01 10.86 -17.13
N PRO A 37 -19.52 9.84 -16.41
CA PRO A 37 -18.14 9.41 -16.54
C PRO A 37 -17.86 9.00 -17.98
N SER A 38 -16.70 9.42 -18.49
CA SER A 38 -16.29 9.07 -19.84
C SER A 38 -16.30 7.56 -20.06
N ALA A 39 -16.49 7.12 -21.31
CA ALA A 39 -16.47 5.70 -21.67
C ALA A 39 -15.21 4.98 -21.13
N ARG A 40 -14.07 5.68 -21.13
CA ARG A 40 -12.81 5.18 -20.57
C ARG A 40 -12.87 5.00 -19.06
N ALA A 41 -13.45 5.94 -18.33
CA ALA A 41 -13.62 5.81 -16.89
C ALA A 41 -14.46 4.57 -16.53
N ARG A 42 -15.56 4.33 -17.25
CA ARG A 42 -16.39 3.12 -17.09
C ARG A 42 -15.61 1.83 -17.39
N MET A 43 -14.80 1.81 -18.45
CA MET A 43 -13.95 0.66 -18.76
C MET A 43 -12.91 0.38 -17.67
N VAL A 44 -12.31 1.44 -17.09
CA VAL A 44 -11.32 1.30 -16.03
C VAL A 44 -11.96 0.77 -14.75
N THR A 45 -13.16 1.24 -14.38
CA THR A 45 -13.87 0.70 -13.20
C THR A 45 -14.19 -0.78 -13.36
N GLU A 46 -14.59 -1.21 -14.56
CA GLU A 46 -14.81 -2.64 -14.83
C GLU A 46 -13.52 -3.47 -14.74
N ARG A 47 -12.40 -2.94 -15.26
CA ARG A 47 -11.09 -3.59 -15.14
C ARG A 47 -10.64 -3.71 -13.68
N LEU A 48 -10.80 -2.66 -12.90
CA LEU A 48 -10.47 -2.67 -11.47
C LEU A 48 -11.36 -3.65 -10.70
N ARG A 49 -12.65 -3.71 -11.02
CA ARG A 49 -13.57 -4.66 -10.38
C ARG A 49 -13.18 -6.12 -10.65
N ARG A 50 -12.79 -6.45 -11.89
CA ARG A 50 -12.26 -7.78 -12.22
C ARG A 50 -11.00 -8.12 -11.43
N ALA A 51 -10.06 -7.18 -11.32
CA ALA A 51 -8.85 -7.37 -10.54
C ALA A 51 -9.14 -7.61 -9.04
N ASP A 52 -10.10 -6.87 -8.47
CA ASP A 52 -10.55 -7.04 -7.09
C ASP A 52 -11.16 -8.43 -6.85
N GLU A 53 -11.98 -8.92 -7.80
CA GLU A 53 -12.57 -10.26 -7.75
C GLU A 53 -11.50 -11.36 -7.82
N GLU A 54 -10.51 -11.22 -8.70
CA GLU A 54 -9.38 -12.14 -8.79
C GLU A 54 -8.55 -12.16 -7.50
N ALA A 55 -8.26 -10.99 -6.94
CA ALA A 55 -7.58 -10.88 -5.65
C ALA A 55 -8.39 -11.52 -4.51
N ALA A 56 -9.73 -11.40 -4.55
CA ALA A 56 -10.62 -12.06 -3.61
C ALA A 56 -10.60 -13.59 -3.77
N ARG A 57 -10.50 -14.11 -5.00
CA ARG A 57 -10.35 -15.55 -5.27
C ARG A 57 -9.04 -16.10 -4.70
N GLN A 58 -7.94 -15.36 -4.84
CA GLN A 58 -6.63 -15.72 -4.30
C GLN A 58 -6.58 -15.66 -2.76
N GLN A 59 -7.47 -14.91 -2.10
CA GLN A 59 -7.61 -14.97 -0.65
C GLN A 59 -8.27 -16.29 -0.23
N GLY A 60 -7.45 -17.19 0.33
CA GLY A 60 -7.87 -18.49 0.85
C GLY A 60 -9.04 -18.40 1.84
N ARG A 61 -9.81 -19.50 1.95
CA ARG A 61 -11.08 -19.59 2.72
C ARG A 61 -10.98 -19.03 4.14
N VAL A 62 -9.87 -19.30 4.83
CA VAL A 62 -9.61 -18.84 6.21
C VAL A 62 -9.59 -17.31 6.30
N ARG A 63 -8.90 -16.64 5.37
CA ARG A 63 -8.79 -15.17 5.36
C ARG A 63 -10.12 -14.51 5.03
N ARG A 64 -10.93 -15.17 4.19
CA ARG A 64 -12.27 -14.74 3.77
C ARG A 64 -13.27 -14.77 4.94
N LEU A 65 -13.16 -15.76 5.84
CA LEU A 65 -13.94 -15.84 7.07
C LEU A 65 -13.55 -14.73 8.07
N VAL A 66 -12.24 -14.50 8.27
CA VAL A 66 -11.73 -13.50 9.22
C VAL A 66 -11.98 -12.06 8.76
N ARG A 67 -12.06 -11.80 7.44
CA ARG A 67 -12.29 -10.47 6.86
C ARG A 67 -13.69 -10.31 6.26
N ARG A 68 -14.66 -11.08 6.75
CA ARG A 68 -16.06 -10.99 6.31
C ARG A 68 -16.55 -9.53 6.46
N GLY A 69 -16.84 -8.88 5.33
CA GLY A 69 -17.30 -7.48 5.28
C GLY A 69 -16.27 -6.43 4.86
N ARG A 70 -14.99 -6.76 4.68
CA ARG A 70 -14.01 -5.82 4.12
C ARG A 70 -13.82 -6.03 2.61
N PRO A 71 -14.03 -5.01 1.76
CA PRO A 71 -13.78 -5.14 0.33
C PRO A 71 -12.30 -5.46 0.10
N VAL A 72 -12.06 -6.52 -0.67
CA VAL A 72 -10.71 -6.90 -1.12
C VAL A 72 -10.37 -6.00 -2.29
N GLN A 73 -9.49 -5.03 -2.06
CA GLN A 73 -8.93 -4.21 -3.13
C GLN A 73 -7.64 -4.88 -3.64
N ALA A 74 -7.52 -5.04 -4.95
CA ALA A 74 -6.28 -5.38 -5.62
C ALA A 74 -5.24 -4.33 -5.24
N GLN A 75 -4.16 -4.77 -4.59
CA GLN A 75 -3.08 -3.88 -4.19
C GLN A 75 -2.27 -3.56 -5.44
N PRO A 76 -2.11 -2.28 -5.82
CA PRO A 76 -1.21 -1.93 -6.91
C PRO A 76 0.23 -2.32 -6.56
N ASP A 77 1.07 -2.49 -7.57
CA ASP A 77 2.50 -2.73 -7.38
C ASP A 77 3.13 -1.69 -6.47
N GLY A 78 4.18 -2.07 -5.72
CA GLY A 78 4.79 -1.23 -4.70
C GLY A 78 5.26 0.14 -5.19
N TRP A 79 5.58 0.29 -6.48
CA TRP A 79 5.96 1.57 -7.09
C TRP A 79 4.76 2.48 -7.44
N ARG A 80 3.54 1.92 -7.54
CA ARG A 80 2.27 2.65 -7.70
C ARG A 80 1.54 2.87 -6.37
N ALA A 81 2.05 2.32 -5.29
CA ALA A 81 1.52 2.58 -3.95
C ALA A 81 2.05 3.93 -3.45
N TRP A 82 1.14 4.81 -3.00
CA TRP A 82 1.53 6.04 -2.31
C TRP A 82 2.48 5.72 -1.14
N PRO A 83 3.51 6.55 -0.87
CA PRO A 83 4.54 6.26 0.13
C PRO A 83 4.01 6.07 1.58
N GLY A 84 2.77 6.48 1.87
CA GLY A 84 2.10 6.22 3.15
C GLY A 84 1.31 4.89 3.22
N ARG A 85 1.12 4.20 2.10
CA ARG A 85 0.44 2.89 2.03
C ARG A 85 1.47 1.76 2.06
N GLN A 86 2.41 1.83 2.99
CA GLN A 86 3.35 0.74 3.21
C GLN A 86 2.54 -0.52 3.54
N THR A 87 2.65 -1.51 2.67
CA THR A 87 2.10 -2.85 2.89
C THR A 87 2.66 -3.34 4.20
N ARG A 88 1.82 -3.36 5.24
CA ARG A 88 2.15 -3.81 6.60
C ARG A 88 3.07 -5.02 6.51
N GLU A 89 4.36 -4.80 6.78
CA GLU A 89 5.39 -5.82 6.86
C GLU A 89 4.96 -6.82 7.92
N ARG A 90 4.20 -7.85 7.51
CA ARG A 90 3.82 -8.95 8.40
C ARG A 90 5.01 -9.86 8.70
N ARG A 91 6.14 -9.64 8.04
CA ARG A 91 7.36 -10.43 8.16
C ARG A 91 8.09 -10.18 9.48
N SER A 92 8.03 -8.97 10.04
CA SER A 92 8.72 -8.63 11.30
C SER A 92 8.04 -9.21 12.53
N ARG A 93 6.71 -9.31 12.57
CA ARG A 93 5.98 -9.84 13.75
C ARG A 93 6.20 -11.32 13.97
N VAL A 94 6.30 -12.12 12.91
CA VAL A 94 6.58 -13.55 13.06
C VAL A 94 7.97 -13.76 13.64
N TRP A 95 8.94 -12.94 13.24
CA TRP A 95 10.30 -13.00 13.77
C TRP A 95 10.35 -12.65 15.26
N THR A 96 9.51 -11.71 15.72
CA THR A 96 9.36 -11.44 17.16
C THR A 96 8.86 -12.66 17.94
N PHE A 97 7.86 -13.40 17.43
CA PHE A 97 7.39 -14.62 18.08
C PHE A 97 8.46 -15.72 18.13
N VAL A 98 9.28 -15.83 17.08
CA VAL A 98 10.42 -16.77 17.08
C VAL A 98 11.42 -16.42 18.17
N TRP A 99 11.81 -15.15 18.29
CA TRP A 99 12.72 -14.70 19.35
C TRP A 99 12.16 -14.88 20.76
N ILE A 100 10.84 -14.66 20.94
CA ILE A 100 10.17 -14.94 22.22
C ILE A 100 10.23 -16.43 22.55
N ALA A 101 9.94 -17.32 21.60
CA ALA A 101 10.01 -18.76 21.82
C ALA A 101 11.44 -19.22 22.18
N VAL A 102 12.46 -18.67 21.49
CA VAL A 102 13.87 -18.91 21.81
C VAL A 102 14.20 -18.45 23.23
N ALA A 103 13.80 -17.23 23.61
CA ALA A 103 14.05 -16.71 24.96
C ALA A 103 13.38 -17.54 26.05
N VAL A 104 12.15 -18.01 25.82
CA VAL A 104 11.43 -18.91 26.74
C VAL A 104 12.15 -20.26 26.86
N GLY A 105 12.63 -20.82 25.74
CA GLY A 105 13.42 -22.06 25.74
C GLY A 105 14.71 -21.92 26.56
N VAL A 106 15.46 -20.83 26.35
CA VAL A 106 16.68 -20.53 27.13
C VAL A 106 16.33 -20.38 28.61
N LEU A 107 15.28 -19.62 28.95
CA LEU A 107 14.87 -19.42 30.34
C LEU A 107 14.46 -20.73 31.00
N ALA A 108 13.77 -21.62 30.29
CA ALA A 108 13.40 -22.95 30.79
C ALA A 108 14.64 -23.83 31.08
N VAL A 109 15.66 -23.79 30.20
CA VAL A 109 16.94 -24.50 30.39
C VAL A 109 17.69 -23.99 31.62
N LEU A 110 17.69 -22.66 31.87
CA LEU A 110 18.32 -22.08 33.06
C LEU A 110 17.59 -22.42 34.36
N LEU A 111 16.24 -22.40 34.34
CA LEU A 111 15.43 -22.63 35.55
C LEU A 111 15.29 -24.11 35.91
N ASN A 112 15.40 -25.02 34.94
CA ASN A 112 15.29 -26.46 35.18
C ASN A 112 16.20 -27.27 34.26
N PRO A 113 17.51 -27.37 34.59
CA PRO A 113 18.45 -28.10 33.75
C PRO A 113 18.10 -29.60 33.65
N ALA A 114 17.46 -30.18 34.66
CA ALA A 114 17.08 -31.59 34.70
C ALA A 114 15.90 -31.95 33.77
N ALA A 115 15.05 -30.99 33.39
CA ALA A 115 13.95 -31.21 32.45
C ALA A 115 14.36 -31.06 30.98
N ALA A 116 15.53 -30.48 30.69
CA ALA A 116 16.01 -30.23 29.32
C ALA A 116 16.92 -31.34 28.75
N LEU A 117 17.55 -32.13 29.62
CA LEU A 117 18.39 -33.28 29.25
C LEU A 117 17.69 -34.42 28.48
N PRO A 118 16.40 -34.76 28.69
CA PRO A 118 15.77 -35.89 27.99
C PRO A 118 15.30 -35.59 26.55
N TRP A 119 15.53 -34.37 26.02
CA TRP A 119 15.20 -34.02 24.63
C TRP A 119 16.43 -33.90 23.71
N LEU A 120 17.63 -34.08 24.26
CA LEU A 120 18.90 -34.04 23.54
C LEU A 120 19.51 -35.43 23.28
N GLY A 121 18.77 -36.50 23.57
CA GLY A 121 19.14 -37.90 23.37
C GLY A 121 18.00 -38.72 22.80
#